data_AF-A0A9P3LAM5-F1
#
_entry.id   AF-A0A9P3LAM5-F1
#
_cell.length_a   1.000
_cell.length_b   1.000
_cell.length_c   1.000
_cell.angle_alpha   90.00
_cell.angle_beta   90.00
_cell.angle_gamma   90.00
#
_symmetry.space_group_name_H-M   'P 1'
#
loop_
_entity.id
_entity.type
_entity.pdbx_description
1 polymer ?
#
loop_
_entity_poly.entity_id
_entity_poly.type
_entity_poly.pdbx_seq_one_letter_code
_entity_poly.pdbx_strand_id
1 'polypeptide(L)'
;MHPKGSYIRNSHVPPRRVWDLYSNRVLPYHVLPHAHPGHIPGNIWTVSHSWVDEAARDLVWTPINGHEWPVPIPRETTLEHIRVELLNLGAEYVWLDVLCLRQQGRDEHEDLRKHEWRLDVPTIGHIYSDPTRCCVTYFNGLGLPFDPSPSVVLSARHWISRVWTVQEGTPAWLPGGLTGAASAAAQAFFQVNLPRAILARDQKRDMAVRSFAFALRTLRARHCSTELDRIAGLAYVLGCRTLPVYDEATSADAAWAALLMHLPPYKRTLVAVEHVVQQPDSAALFPSWAQVLDMGVGYTLRSLRPALILRLVDQASLSSDQPALYFHQVFSPGPCRITDPGSGQLRVQSLFRKTWFSLQGSTVGAISENVTYTLLSLSRTVWMIVDVLRVGELNGTPVLEVIKRGSMFLYDEPPREMTDTWVDVLYLSNDDASTTSTTASTTSSPREAGAPGVVTRLIQYAYGA
;
A
#
# COMPACT_ATOMS: atom_id res chain seq x y z
N MET A 1 21.89 -11.61 1.43
CA MET A 1 21.57 -10.54 2.40
C MET A 1 20.46 -11.06 3.31
N HIS A 2 20.75 -11.32 4.59
CA HIS A 2 19.71 -11.67 5.56
C HIS A 2 18.98 -10.39 6.00
N PRO A 3 17.64 -10.41 6.15
CA PRO A 3 16.95 -9.33 6.85
C PRO A 3 17.37 -9.37 8.32
N LYS A 4 18.40 -8.60 8.68
CA LYS A 4 18.59 -8.13 10.06
C LYS A 4 17.58 -7.01 10.27
N GLY A 5 16.34 -7.37 10.59
CA GLY A 5 15.27 -6.43 10.86
C GLY A 5 13.89 -7.05 10.73
N SER A 6 12.92 -6.49 11.44
CA SER A 6 11.47 -6.68 11.29
C SER A 6 10.90 -6.32 9.90
N TYR A 7 11.71 -5.74 9.00
CA TYR A 7 11.29 -5.25 7.68
C TYR A 7 12.44 -5.32 6.67
N ILE A 8 12.09 -5.20 5.39
CA ILE A 8 13.00 -5.24 4.25
C ILE A 8 13.38 -3.80 3.87
N ARG A 9 14.68 -3.48 4.02
CA ARG A 9 15.20 -2.10 3.83
C ARG A 9 15.28 -1.64 2.37
N ASN A 10 15.29 -2.56 1.43
CA ASN A 10 15.38 -2.26 0.01
C ASN A 10 14.44 -3.21 -0.72
N SER A 11 13.45 -2.70 -1.44
CA SER A 11 12.55 -3.50 -2.25
C SER A 11 13.19 -4.04 -3.53
N HIS A 12 14.39 -3.61 -3.90
CA HIS A 12 15.12 -4.14 -5.06
C HIS A 12 15.97 -5.37 -4.69
N VAL A 13 15.33 -6.38 -4.12
CA VAL A 13 15.98 -7.66 -3.78
C VAL A 13 15.88 -8.60 -4.98
N PRO A 14 17.00 -9.06 -5.57
CA PRO A 14 16.95 -10.03 -6.66
C PRO A 14 16.37 -11.36 -6.16
N PRO A 15 15.82 -12.19 -7.07
CA PRO A 15 15.28 -13.49 -6.66
C PRO A 15 16.35 -14.34 -5.99
N ARG A 16 15.95 -15.24 -5.08
CA ARG A 16 16.87 -16.20 -4.48
C ARG A 16 17.39 -17.23 -5.48
N ARG A 17 16.53 -17.63 -6.42
CA ARG A 17 16.75 -18.72 -7.35
C ARG A 17 16.21 -18.38 -8.73
N VAL A 18 16.74 -19.05 -9.73
CA VAL A 18 16.30 -19.01 -11.13
C VAL A 18 16.33 -20.41 -11.72
N TRP A 19 15.43 -20.71 -12.65
CA TRP A 19 15.45 -21.94 -13.42
C TRP A 19 16.32 -21.75 -14.67
N ASP A 20 17.43 -22.45 -14.75
CA ASP A 20 18.21 -22.61 -15.97
C ASP A 20 17.54 -23.69 -16.84
N LEU A 21 16.98 -23.26 -17.97
CA LEU A 21 16.26 -24.13 -18.89
C LEU A 21 17.21 -25.08 -19.64
N TYR A 22 18.46 -24.69 -19.90
CA TYR A 22 19.39 -25.57 -20.62
C TYR A 22 19.83 -26.74 -19.74
N SER A 23 20.26 -26.48 -18.52
CA SER A 23 20.64 -27.55 -17.58
C SER A 23 19.44 -28.23 -16.90
N ASN A 24 18.24 -27.66 -17.04
CA ASN A 24 17.01 -28.08 -16.38
C ASN A 24 17.17 -28.13 -14.84
N ARG A 25 17.75 -27.08 -14.26
CA ARG A 25 18.01 -26.99 -12.82
C ARG A 25 17.68 -25.62 -12.27
N VAL A 26 17.19 -25.60 -11.05
CA VAL A 26 17.08 -24.38 -10.25
C VAL A 26 18.44 -24.06 -9.66
N LEU A 27 18.95 -22.88 -9.97
CA LEU A 27 20.25 -22.38 -9.54
C LEU A 27 20.08 -21.24 -8.54
N PRO A 28 20.95 -21.13 -7.52
CA PRO A 28 21.04 -19.92 -6.71
C PRO A 28 21.37 -18.71 -7.60
N TYR A 29 20.63 -17.61 -7.46
CA TYR A 29 20.78 -16.45 -8.34
C TYR A 29 22.22 -15.91 -8.46
N HIS A 30 22.97 -15.94 -7.36
CA HIS A 30 24.33 -15.39 -7.30
C HIS A 30 25.37 -16.17 -8.13
N VAL A 31 25.02 -17.34 -8.69
CA VAL A 31 25.90 -18.11 -9.57
C VAL A 31 25.76 -17.71 -11.04
N LEU A 32 24.75 -16.90 -11.37
CA LEU A 32 24.55 -16.43 -12.73
C LEU A 32 25.62 -15.40 -13.14
N PRO A 33 26.06 -15.41 -14.41
CA PRO A 33 26.91 -14.35 -14.93
C PRO A 33 26.26 -12.98 -14.76
N HIS A 34 27.01 -11.99 -14.29
CA HIS A 34 26.54 -10.60 -14.07
C HIS A 34 25.45 -10.43 -13.00
N ALA A 35 25.23 -11.46 -12.16
CA ALA A 35 24.37 -11.33 -10.98
C ALA A 35 25.03 -10.43 -9.95
N HIS A 36 24.38 -9.30 -9.65
CA HIS A 36 24.83 -8.36 -8.63
C HIS A 36 23.67 -7.92 -7.74
N PRO A 37 23.95 -7.53 -6.48
CA PRO A 37 22.94 -6.94 -5.61
C PRO A 37 22.30 -5.71 -6.28
N GLY A 38 20.97 -5.74 -6.47
CA GLY A 38 20.19 -4.61 -7.02
C GLY A 38 20.11 -4.53 -8.56
N HIS A 39 20.70 -5.47 -9.30
CA HIS A 39 20.56 -5.54 -10.76
C HIS A 39 20.28 -6.98 -11.19
N ILE A 40 19.20 -7.18 -11.96
CA ILE A 40 18.77 -8.47 -12.50
C ILE A 40 19.18 -8.53 -13.98
N PRO A 41 20.07 -9.46 -14.41
CA PRO A 41 20.48 -9.63 -15.80
C PRO A 41 19.31 -9.65 -16.77
N GLY A 42 19.45 -8.97 -17.92
CA GLY A 42 18.37 -8.85 -18.91
C GLY A 42 17.94 -10.17 -19.57
N ASN A 43 18.79 -11.20 -19.54
CA ASN A 43 18.49 -12.53 -20.07
C ASN A 43 17.66 -13.41 -19.12
N ILE A 44 17.33 -12.93 -17.90
CA ILE A 44 16.39 -13.62 -17.00
C ILE A 44 14.97 -13.20 -17.36
N TRP A 45 14.19 -14.14 -17.88
CA TRP A 45 12.78 -13.96 -18.16
C TRP A 45 11.93 -14.30 -16.93
N THR A 46 10.66 -13.91 -16.95
CA THR A 46 9.71 -14.27 -15.89
C THR A 46 8.57 -15.10 -16.46
N VAL A 47 7.97 -15.96 -15.64
CA VAL A 47 6.72 -16.63 -15.96
C VAL A 47 5.67 -16.22 -14.96
N SER A 48 4.61 -15.60 -15.46
CA SER A 48 3.41 -15.29 -14.67
C SER A 48 2.31 -16.25 -15.07
N HIS A 49 1.58 -16.80 -14.11
CA HIS A 49 0.51 -17.74 -14.40
C HIS A 49 -0.63 -17.63 -13.40
N SER A 50 -1.80 -18.12 -13.80
CA SER A 50 -2.87 -18.37 -12.85
C SER A 50 -2.79 -19.78 -12.26
N TRP A 51 -3.46 -19.97 -11.13
CA TRP A 51 -3.58 -21.27 -10.48
C TRP A 51 -4.85 -21.96 -10.95
N VAL A 52 -4.71 -23.22 -11.38
CA VAL A 52 -5.86 -24.14 -11.52
C VAL A 52 -6.35 -24.58 -10.15
N ASP A 53 -7.48 -25.29 -10.11
CA ASP A 53 -8.00 -25.86 -8.88
C ASP A 53 -7.01 -26.86 -8.24
N GLU A 54 -7.02 -26.98 -6.91
CA GLU A 54 -6.15 -27.93 -6.22
C GLU A 54 -6.43 -29.37 -6.63
N ALA A 55 -7.69 -29.70 -6.93
CA ALA A 55 -8.09 -31.01 -7.42
C ALA A 55 -7.64 -31.27 -8.88
N ALA A 56 -7.19 -30.25 -9.61
CA ALA A 56 -6.73 -30.31 -11.00
C ALA A 56 -5.20 -30.18 -11.14
N ARG A 57 -4.46 -30.18 -10.03
CA ARG A 57 -2.99 -30.15 -10.02
C ARG A 57 -2.41 -31.33 -9.25
N ASP A 58 -1.21 -31.72 -9.65
CA ASP A 58 -0.38 -32.70 -8.95
C ASP A 58 0.80 -32.01 -8.26
N LEU A 59 1.23 -32.56 -7.13
CA LEU A 59 2.41 -32.13 -6.39
C LEU A 59 3.60 -33.01 -6.79
N VAL A 60 4.44 -32.52 -7.70
CA VAL A 60 5.50 -33.30 -8.34
C VAL A 60 6.85 -33.08 -7.65
N TRP A 61 7.43 -34.13 -7.09
CA TRP A 61 8.83 -34.13 -6.65
C TRP A 61 9.75 -34.28 -7.85
N THR A 62 10.71 -33.35 -8.01
CA THR A 62 11.51 -33.27 -9.24
C THR A 62 13.00 -33.04 -8.96
N PRO A 63 13.90 -33.62 -9.76
CA PRO A 63 15.33 -33.30 -9.69
C PRO A 63 15.65 -31.84 -10.03
N ILE A 64 14.73 -31.11 -10.70
CA ILE A 64 14.92 -29.72 -11.12
C ILE A 64 15.25 -28.81 -9.94
N ASN A 65 14.55 -28.96 -8.81
CA ASN A 65 14.83 -28.25 -7.56
C ASN A 65 15.54 -29.14 -6.51
N GLY A 66 16.21 -30.20 -6.95
CA GLY A 66 16.91 -31.13 -6.06
C GLY A 66 16.00 -31.98 -5.17
N HIS A 67 14.72 -32.12 -5.50
CA HIS A 67 13.71 -32.76 -4.66
C HIS A 67 13.56 -32.12 -3.28
N GLU A 68 13.82 -30.81 -3.18
CA GLU A 68 13.73 -30.09 -1.91
C GLU A 68 12.29 -29.72 -1.52
N TRP A 69 11.39 -29.53 -2.50
CA TRP A 69 9.95 -29.33 -2.30
C TRP A 69 9.16 -29.86 -3.50
N PRO A 70 7.88 -30.24 -3.34
CA PRO A 70 7.06 -30.62 -4.48
C PRO A 70 6.61 -29.39 -5.28
N VAL A 71 6.51 -29.54 -6.59
CA VAL A 71 6.11 -28.48 -7.51
C VAL A 71 4.64 -28.69 -7.91
N PRO A 72 3.73 -27.77 -7.58
CA PRO A 72 2.31 -27.87 -7.96
C PRO A 72 2.13 -27.56 -9.46
N ILE A 73 1.58 -28.50 -10.23
CA ILE A 73 1.45 -28.39 -11.70
C ILE A 73 0.10 -28.94 -12.17
N PRO A 74 -0.58 -28.29 -13.15
CA PRO A 74 -1.80 -28.86 -13.74
C PRO A 74 -1.59 -30.27 -14.29
N ARG A 75 -2.56 -31.17 -14.09
CA ARG A 75 -2.46 -32.58 -14.51
C ARG A 75 -2.30 -32.75 -16.02
N GLU A 76 -2.79 -31.78 -16.78
CA GLU A 76 -2.78 -31.79 -18.23
C GLU A 76 -1.45 -31.34 -18.84
N THR A 77 -0.43 -31.03 -18.01
CA THR A 77 0.89 -30.59 -18.50
C THR A 77 2.04 -31.13 -17.66
N THR A 78 3.28 -30.82 -18.06
CA THR A 78 4.50 -31.21 -17.35
C THR A 78 5.52 -30.08 -17.34
N LEU A 79 6.49 -30.10 -16.41
CA LEU A 79 7.62 -29.16 -16.43
C LEU A 79 8.41 -29.24 -17.73
N GLU A 80 8.53 -30.41 -18.34
CA GLU A 80 9.26 -30.56 -19.59
C GLU A 80 8.52 -29.88 -20.75
N HIS A 81 7.18 -29.96 -20.78
CA HIS A 81 6.40 -29.24 -21.80
C HIS A 81 6.58 -27.72 -21.66
N ILE A 82 6.46 -27.20 -20.44
CA ILE A 82 6.67 -25.78 -20.14
C ILE A 82 8.10 -25.37 -20.54
N ARG A 83 9.10 -26.17 -20.17
CA ARG A 83 10.50 -25.92 -20.52
C ARG A 83 10.72 -25.83 -22.03
N VAL A 84 10.21 -26.79 -22.79
CA VAL A 84 10.34 -26.82 -24.26
C VAL A 84 9.69 -25.58 -24.88
N GLU A 85 8.51 -25.18 -24.40
CA GLU A 85 7.85 -23.97 -24.86
C GLU A 85 8.70 -22.72 -24.58
N LEU A 86 9.20 -22.55 -23.35
CA LEU A 86 10.03 -21.41 -22.96
C LEU A 86 11.34 -21.36 -23.76
N LEU A 87 11.97 -22.51 -24.01
CA LEU A 87 13.16 -22.62 -24.86
C LEU A 87 12.88 -22.20 -26.31
N ASN A 88 11.73 -22.61 -26.86
CA ASN A 88 11.32 -22.22 -28.22
C ASN A 88 11.00 -20.73 -28.35
N LEU A 89 10.54 -20.09 -27.27
CA LEU A 89 10.36 -18.65 -27.20
C LEU A 89 11.69 -17.88 -27.06
N GLY A 90 12.79 -18.58 -26.76
CA GLY A 90 14.14 -18.02 -26.67
C GLY A 90 14.61 -17.72 -25.25
N ALA A 91 13.92 -18.22 -24.22
CA ALA A 91 14.35 -18.06 -22.84
C ALA A 91 15.57 -18.95 -22.52
N GLU A 92 16.47 -18.45 -21.68
CA GLU A 92 17.63 -19.19 -21.13
C GLU A 92 17.43 -19.42 -19.63
N TYR A 93 17.29 -18.33 -18.88
CA TYR A 93 16.97 -18.35 -17.45
C TYR A 93 15.56 -17.82 -17.23
N VAL A 94 14.80 -18.49 -16.38
CA VAL A 94 13.43 -18.10 -16.06
C VAL A 94 13.24 -18.06 -14.56
N TRP A 95 12.57 -17.03 -14.08
CA TRP A 95 11.96 -17.08 -12.77
C TRP A 95 10.52 -17.55 -12.89
N LEU A 96 10.25 -18.69 -12.26
CA LEU A 96 8.94 -19.31 -12.14
C LEU A 96 8.74 -19.58 -10.65
N ASP A 97 7.73 -18.95 -10.05
CA ASP A 97 7.47 -18.96 -8.61
C ASP A 97 7.42 -20.38 -8.01
N VAL A 98 6.74 -21.33 -8.66
CA VAL A 98 6.60 -22.72 -8.19
C VAL A 98 7.94 -23.47 -8.13
N LEU A 99 8.94 -23.03 -8.89
CA LEU A 99 10.31 -23.58 -8.90
C LEU A 99 11.32 -22.72 -8.15
N CYS A 100 11.11 -21.41 -8.04
CA CYS A 100 12.11 -20.49 -7.50
C CYS A 100 11.83 -20.14 -6.03
N LEU A 101 10.59 -20.29 -5.58
CA LEU A 101 10.18 -20.21 -4.18
C LEU A 101 9.99 -21.61 -3.62
N ARG A 102 10.46 -21.82 -2.40
CA ARG A 102 10.21 -23.06 -1.67
C ARG A 102 8.71 -23.21 -1.44
N GLN A 103 8.11 -24.30 -1.92
CA GLN A 103 6.69 -24.61 -1.72
C GLN A 103 6.49 -25.42 -0.45
N GLN A 104 5.24 -25.52 0.01
CA GLN A 104 4.88 -26.42 1.11
C GLN A 104 5.25 -27.86 0.74
N GLY A 105 5.89 -28.57 1.66
CA GLY A 105 6.46 -29.88 1.39
C GLY A 105 6.52 -30.76 2.63
N ARG A 106 7.72 -31.25 2.95
CA ARG A 106 7.94 -32.04 4.17
C ARG A 106 7.91 -31.13 5.40
N ASP A 107 7.30 -31.61 6.48
CA ASP A 107 7.16 -30.87 7.74
C ASP A 107 8.50 -30.34 8.27
N GLU A 108 9.58 -31.12 8.15
CA GLU A 108 10.94 -30.76 8.58
C GLU A 108 11.56 -29.54 7.85
N HIS A 109 10.93 -29.07 6.76
CA HIS A 109 11.39 -27.92 5.98
C HIS A 109 10.42 -26.74 6.03
N GLU A 110 9.32 -26.84 6.77
CA GLU A 110 8.32 -25.77 6.87
C GLU A 110 8.88 -24.52 7.56
N ASP A 111 9.72 -24.68 8.59
CA ASP A 111 10.39 -23.54 9.23
C ASP A 111 11.34 -22.82 8.27
N LEU A 112 12.06 -23.57 7.43
CA LEU A 112 12.92 -23.01 6.39
C LEU A 112 12.09 -22.29 5.32
N ARG A 113 10.96 -22.88 4.88
CA ARG A 113 10.02 -22.24 3.95
C ARG A 113 9.52 -20.91 4.49
N LYS A 114 8.99 -20.91 5.71
CA LYS A 114 8.51 -19.69 6.38
C LYS A 114 9.61 -18.65 6.52
N HIS A 115 10.83 -19.07 6.88
CA HIS A 115 11.98 -18.17 6.96
C HIS A 115 12.35 -17.55 5.61
N GLU A 116 12.38 -18.33 4.52
CA GLU A 116 12.62 -17.82 3.17
C GLU A 116 11.49 -16.87 2.73
N TRP A 117 10.23 -17.25 2.97
CA TRP A 117 9.04 -16.47 2.57
C TRP A 117 8.97 -15.10 3.20
N ARG A 118 9.48 -14.92 4.43
CA ARG A 118 9.58 -13.61 5.09
C ARG A 118 10.25 -12.55 4.22
N LEU A 119 11.22 -12.95 3.40
CA LEU A 119 11.92 -12.07 2.45
C LEU A 119 11.40 -12.23 1.02
N ASP A 120 11.27 -13.48 0.57
CA ASP A 120 11.10 -13.79 -0.83
C ASP A 120 9.68 -13.41 -1.29
N VAL A 121 8.63 -13.66 -0.49
CA VAL A 121 7.24 -13.34 -0.87
C VAL A 121 7.02 -11.83 -1.07
N PRO A 122 7.43 -10.95 -0.13
CA PRO A 122 7.28 -9.51 -0.32
C PRO A 122 8.10 -8.95 -1.49
N THR A 123 9.13 -9.65 -1.97
CA THR A 123 10.10 -9.11 -2.95
C THR A 123 9.88 -9.58 -4.39
N ILE A 124 8.90 -10.46 -4.62
CA ILE A 124 8.58 -11.02 -5.94
C ILE A 124 8.35 -9.93 -6.99
N GLY A 125 7.64 -8.86 -6.65
CA GLY A 125 7.35 -7.80 -7.63
C GLY A 125 8.59 -7.09 -8.19
N HIS A 126 9.79 -7.24 -7.59
CA HIS A 126 11.01 -6.66 -8.14
C HIS A 126 11.41 -7.30 -9.47
N ILE A 127 11.28 -8.62 -9.61
CA ILE A 127 11.69 -9.27 -10.85
C ILE A 127 10.81 -8.86 -12.03
N TYR A 128 9.54 -8.55 -11.76
CA TYR A 128 8.58 -8.02 -12.73
C TYR A 128 8.64 -6.49 -12.91
N SER A 129 9.56 -5.81 -12.23
CA SER A 129 9.57 -4.34 -12.19
C SER A 129 10.19 -3.65 -13.41
N ASP A 130 11.02 -4.37 -14.15
CA ASP A 130 11.64 -3.90 -15.38
C ASP A 130 10.66 -4.03 -16.56
N PRO A 131 10.24 -2.91 -17.19
CA PRO A 131 9.27 -2.94 -18.27
C PRO A 131 9.82 -3.56 -19.57
N THR A 132 11.13 -3.82 -19.65
CA THR A 132 11.78 -4.45 -20.80
C THR A 132 11.98 -5.95 -20.63
N ARG A 133 11.77 -6.46 -19.41
CA ARG A 133 11.94 -7.88 -19.10
C ARG A 133 10.79 -8.69 -19.65
N CYS A 134 11.13 -9.67 -20.49
CA CYS A 134 10.13 -10.55 -21.07
C CYS A 134 9.45 -11.40 -19.99
N CYS A 135 8.12 -11.40 -20.01
CA CYS A 135 7.28 -12.24 -19.18
C CYS A 135 6.41 -13.14 -20.04
N VAL A 136 6.56 -14.46 -19.92
CA VAL A 136 5.63 -15.41 -20.53
C VAL A 136 4.44 -15.59 -19.59
N THR A 137 3.24 -15.29 -20.07
CA THR A 137 2.02 -15.25 -19.27
C THR A 137 1.07 -16.37 -19.65
N TYR A 138 0.81 -17.30 -18.73
CA TYR A 138 -0.19 -18.35 -18.88
C TYR A 138 -1.51 -17.94 -18.21
N PHE A 139 -2.52 -17.61 -19.03
CA PHE A 139 -3.76 -16.99 -18.54
C PHE A 139 -4.71 -17.96 -17.82
N ASN A 140 -4.64 -19.25 -18.17
CA ASN A 140 -5.63 -20.26 -17.79
C ASN A 140 -5.08 -21.33 -16.82
N GLY A 141 -3.80 -21.25 -16.50
CA GLY A 141 -3.06 -22.24 -15.73
C GLY A 141 -1.68 -22.44 -16.33
N LEU A 142 -0.66 -22.61 -15.47
CA LEU A 142 0.72 -22.82 -15.90
C LEU A 142 0.82 -23.94 -16.95
N GLY A 143 1.39 -23.66 -18.12
CA GLY A 143 1.58 -24.66 -19.18
C GLY A 143 0.30 -25.16 -19.86
N LEU A 144 -0.86 -24.54 -19.60
CA LEU A 144 -2.12 -24.86 -20.25
C LEU A 144 -2.38 -23.98 -21.48
N PRO A 145 -3.14 -24.47 -22.48
CA PRO A 145 -3.53 -23.67 -23.63
C PRO A 145 -4.31 -22.40 -23.26
N PHE A 146 -4.07 -21.32 -24.00
CA PHE A 146 -4.85 -20.11 -23.87
C PHE A 146 -6.24 -20.28 -24.50
N ASP A 147 -7.27 -20.17 -23.67
CA ASP A 147 -8.68 -20.13 -24.08
C ASP A 147 -9.26 -18.73 -23.76
N PRO A 148 -9.54 -17.90 -24.78
CA PRO A 148 -10.17 -16.59 -24.63
C PRO A 148 -11.70 -16.66 -24.49
N SER A 149 -12.29 -17.85 -24.34
CA SER A 149 -13.73 -18.01 -24.23
C SER A 149 -14.29 -17.18 -23.06
N PRO A 150 -15.44 -16.51 -23.22
CA PRO A 150 -16.00 -15.66 -22.16
C PRO A 150 -16.20 -16.38 -20.83
N SER A 151 -16.60 -17.65 -20.86
CA SER A 151 -16.78 -18.47 -19.65
C SER A 151 -15.48 -18.69 -18.88
N VAL A 152 -14.34 -18.85 -19.58
CA VAL A 152 -13.04 -19.05 -18.94
C VAL A 152 -12.49 -17.72 -18.43
N VAL A 153 -12.59 -16.64 -19.22
CA VAL A 153 -12.11 -15.31 -18.82
C VAL A 153 -12.82 -14.79 -17.57
N LEU A 154 -14.11 -15.11 -17.38
CA LEU A 154 -14.90 -14.74 -16.20
C LEU A 154 -14.60 -15.61 -14.96
N SER A 155 -13.79 -16.66 -15.09
CA SER A 155 -13.43 -17.52 -13.97
C SER A 155 -12.63 -16.76 -12.91
N ALA A 156 -12.91 -17.04 -11.64
CA ALA A 156 -12.12 -16.59 -10.50
C ALA A 156 -10.65 -17.08 -10.54
N ARG A 157 -10.38 -18.12 -11.34
CA ARG A 157 -9.07 -18.73 -11.56
C ARG A 157 -8.35 -18.20 -12.79
N HIS A 158 -8.98 -17.37 -13.61
CA HIS A 158 -8.31 -16.75 -14.74
C HIS A 158 -7.30 -15.68 -14.28
N TRP A 159 -6.21 -15.49 -15.03
CA TRP A 159 -5.09 -14.64 -14.63
C TRP A 159 -5.48 -13.19 -14.31
N ILE A 160 -6.38 -12.56 -15.08
CA ILE A 160 -6.82 -11.17 -14.81
C ILE A 160 -7.68 -11.06 -13.53
N SER A 161 -8.16 -12.18 -13.01
CA SER A 161 -9.00 -12.30 -11.83
C SER A 161 -8.21 -12.59 -10.56
N ARG A 162 -6.89 -12.83 -10.65
CA ARG A 162 -6.05 -13.19 -9.49
C ARG A 162 -5.27 -12.00 -8.96
N VAL A 163 -5.27 -11.83 -7.65
CA VAL A 163 -4.67 -10.66 -6.99
C VAL A 163 -3.16 -10.59 -7.21
N TRP A 164 -2.49 -11.74 -7.18
CA TRP A 164 -1.04 -11.84 -7.23
C TRP A 164 -0.49 -11.37 -8.57
N THR A 165 -1.25 -11.55 -9.65
CA THR A 165 -0.83 -11.18 -11.01
C THR A 165 -0.83 -9.67 -11.25
N VAL A 166 -1.36 -8.85 -10.32
CA VAL A 166 -1.35 -7.38 -10.44
C VAL A 166 0.09 -6.85 -10.45
N GLN A 167 0.95 -7.39 -9.58
CA GLN A 167 2.35 -6.97 -9.51
C GLN A 167 3.24 -7.62 -10.58
N GLU A 168 2.75 -8.70 -11.20
CA GLU A 168 3.45 -9.45 -12.24
C GLU A 168 3.17 -8.93 -13.65
N GLY A 169 2.05 -8.22 -13.82
CA GLY A 169 1.69 -7.59 -15.08
C GLY A 169 2.76 -6.62 -15.58
N THR A 170 3.28 -6.88 -16.78
CA THR A 170 4.30 -6.09 -17.47
C THR A 170 3.90 -5.83 -18.93
N PRO A 171 4.27 -4.68 -19.52
CA PRO A 171 4.06 -4.44 -20.94
C PRO A 171 4.90 -5.35 -21.86
N ALA A 172 6.04 -5.87 -21.39
CA ALA A 172 6.88 -6.80 -22.14
C ALA A 172 6.43 -8.26 -21.92
N TRP A 173 5.19 -8.57 -22.31
CA TRP A 173 4.62 -9.91 -22.15
C TRP A 173 4.58 -10.69 -23.46
N LEU A 174 4.63 -12.02 -23.35
CA LEU A 174 4.33 -13.00 -24.39
C LEU A 174 3.25 -13.97 -23.88
N PRO A 175 2.28 -14.37 -24.70
CA PRO A 175 1.26 -15.35 -24.29
C PRO A 175 1.85 -16.77 -24.27
N GLY A 176 1.83 -17.41 -23.12
CA GLY A 176 2.07 -18.86 -23.00
C GLY A 176 0.83 -19.66 -23.37
N GLY A 177 1.04 -20.88 -23.86
CA GLY A 177 -0.02 -21.80 -24.25
C GLY A 177 -0.75 -21.42 -25.53
N LEU A 178 -0.18 -20.57 -26.40
CA LEU A 178 -0.79 -20.33 -27.70
C LEU A 178 -0.68 -21.57 -28.58
N THR A 179 -1.84 -22.06 -29.03
CA THR A 179 -1.93 -23.18 -29.98
C THR A 179 -2.51 -22.69 -31.31
N GLY A 180 -1.86 -23.04 -32.43
CA GLY A 180 -2.39 -22.80 -33.77
C GLY A 180 -2.34 -21.34 -34.24
N ALA A 181 -3.18 -21.01 -35.23
CA ALA A 181 -3.24 -19.67 -35.81
C ALA A 181 -3.97 -18.68 -34.87
N ALA A 182 -3.59 -17.40 -34.94
CA ALA A 182 -4.20 -16.35 -34.13
C ALA A 182 -5.72 -16.29 -34.34
N SER A 183 -6.48 -16.50 -33.27
CA SER A 183 -7.94 -16.36 -33.30
C SER A 183 -8.35 -14.91 -33.09
N ALA A 184 -9.45 -14.49 -33.74
CA ALA A 184 -10.03 -13.16 -33.52
C ALA A 184 -10.41 -12.93 -32.05
N ALA A 185 -10.83 -13.98 -31.34
CA ALA A 185 -11.13 -13.93 -29.91
C ALA A 185 -9.88 -13.64 -29.06
N ALA A 186 -8.75 -14.28 -29.36
CA ALA A 186 -7.49 -14.02 -28.68
C ALA A 186 -7.01 -12.58 -28.91
N GLN A 187 -7.09 -12.09 -30.15
CA GLN A 187 -6.75 -10.70 -30.48
C GLN A 187 -7.63 -9.70 -29.73
N ALA A 188 -8.96 -9.92 -29.71
CA ALA A 188 -9.89 -9.07 -28.97
C ALA A 188 -9.58 -9.06 -27.46
N PHE A 189 -9.24 -10.22 -26.89
CA PHE A 189 -8.83 -10.29 -25.49
C PHE A 189 -7.57 -9.44 -25.21
N PHE A 190 -6.51 -9.59 -26.01
CA PHE A 190 -5.25 -8.87 -25.82
C PHE A 190 -5.39 -7.36 -26.07
N GLN A 191 -6.28 -6.92 -26.95
CA GLN A 191 -6.49 -5.50 -27.23
C GLN A 191 -7.36 -4.80 -26.17
N VAL A 192 -8.32 -5.50 -25.57
CA VAL A 192 -9.35 -4.88 -24.71
C VAL A 192 -9.14 -5.18 -23.23
N ASN A 193 -8.94 -6.45 -22.87
CA ASN A 193 -8.93 -6.88 -21.48
C ASN A 193 -7.55 -6.70 -20.84
N LEU A 194 -6.50 -7.08 -21.55
CA LEU A 194 -5.15 -7.10 -21.00
C LEU A 194 -4.62 -5.70 -20.62
N PRO A 195 -4.78 -4.63 -21.43
CA PRO A 195 -4.33 -3.30 -21.06
C PRO A 195 -5.04 -2.73 -19.83
N ARG A 196 -6.24 -3.23 -19.48
CA ARG A 196 -6.98 -2.85 -18.27
C ARG A 196 -6.51 -3.61 -17.03
N ALA A 197 -5.84 -4.74 -17.23
CA ALA A 197 -5.36 -5.64 -16.19
C ALA A 197 -3.89 -5.38 -15.80
N ILE A 198 -3.10 -4.74 -16.67
CA ILE A 198 -1.70 -4.37 -16.43
C ILE A 198 -1.62 -2.87 -16.10
N LEU A 199 -0.93 -2.55 -14.99
CA LEU A 199 -0.65 -1.16 -14.67
C LEU A 199 0.42 -0.60 -15.63
N ALA A 200 0.10 0.45 -16.37
CA ALA A 200 1.10 1.24 -17.09
C ALA A 200 2.02 1.95 -16.08
N ARG A 201 3.27 1.49 -15.94
CA ARG A 201 4.27 2.05 -15.02
C ARG A 201 4.97 3.27 -15.65
N ASP A 202 4.32 4.42 -15.70
CA ASP A 202 4.93 5.68 -16.18
C ASP A 202 5.08 6.71 -15.04
N GLN A 203 6.24 7.38 -14.93
CA GLN A 203 6.73 8.03 -13.69
C GLN A 203 6.13 9.43 -13.36
N LYS A 204 4.98 9.82 -13.92
CA LYS A 204 4.44 11.19 -13.72
C LYS A 204 3.59 11.31 -12.44
N ARG A 205 3.50 12.51 -11.82
CA ARG A 205 2.69 12.76 -10.60
C ARG A 205 1.21 12.39 -10.74
N ASP A 206 0.63 12.61 -11.92
CA ASP A 206 -0.75 12.19 -12.26
C ASP A 206 -0.91 10.65 -12.14
N MET A 207 0.17 9.89 -12.27
CA MET A 207 0.18 8.44 -12.09
C MET A 207 0.04 8.02 -10.64
N ALA A 208 0.41 8.82 -9.63
CA ALA A 208 0.31 8.36 -8.24
C ALA A 208 -1.15 8.17 -7.78
N VAL A 209 -2.03 9.10 -8.17
CA VAL A 209 -3.49 8.99 -7.96
C VAL A 209 -4.05 7.85 -8.81
N ARG A 210 -3.66 7.77 -10.09
CA ARG A 210 -4.10 6.67 -10.98
C ARG A 210 -3.63 5.30 -10.51
N SER A 211 -2.43 5.18 -9.95
CA SER A 211 -1.88 3.92 -9.42
C SER A 211 -2.62 3.49 -8.17
N PHE A 212 -2.96 4.43 -7.28
CA PHE A 212 -3.75 4.13 -6.10
C PHE A 212 -5.18 3.71 -6.45
N ALA A 213 -5.86 4.48 -7.32
CA ALA A 213 -7.18 4.14 -7.83
C ALA A 213 -7.19 2.82 -8.60
N PHE A 214 -6.17 2.58 -9.44
CA PHE A 214 -5.96 1.31 -10.13
C PHE A 214 -5.76 0.18 -9.14
N ALA A 215 -4.88 0.35 -8.14
CA ALA A 215 -4.62 -0.65 -7.12
C ALA A 215 -5.92 -1.03 -6.41
N LEU A 216 -6.63 -0.05 -5.83
CA LEU A 216 -7.89 -0.29 -5.12
C LEU A 216 -8.94 -0.97 -6.01
N ARG A 217 -9.18 -0.44 -7.22
CA ARG A 217 -10.17 -1.01 -8.16
C ARG A 217 -9.80 -2.45 -8.54
N THR A 218 -8.55 -2.67 -8.92
CA THR A 218 -8.10 -3.95 -9.46
C THR A 218 -8.02 -5.01 -8.36
N LEU A 219 -7.61 -4.66 -7.14
CA LEU A 219 -7.51 -5.61 -6.03
C LEU A 219 -8.86 -6.04 -5.49
N ARG A 220 -9.84 -5.12 -5.42
CA ARG A 220 -11.21 -5.43 -4.98
C ARG A 220 -11.92 -6.38 -5.94
N ALA A 221 -11.67 -6.20 -7.25
CA ALA A 221 -12.26 -7.06 -8.27
C ALA A 221 -11.58 -8.44 -8.38
N ARG A 222 -10.44 -8.66 -7.69
CA ARG A 222 -9.63 -9.88 -7.85
C ARG A 222 -9.71 -10.80 -6.64
N HIS A 223 -9.68 -12.10 -6.93
CA HIS A 223 -9.64 -13.18 -5.97
C HIS A 223 -8.23 -13.39 -5.43
N CYS A 224 -8.15 -13.60 -4.12
CA CYS A 224 -6.94 -13.96 -3.38
C CYS A 224 -7.18 -15.28 -2.63
N SER A 225 -6.11 -15.95 -2.20
CA SER A 225 -6.24 -17.12 -1.31
C SER A 225 -6.31 -16.66 0.14
N THR A 226 -5.53 -15.63 0.50
CA THR A 226 -5.59 -14.94 1.78
C THR A 226 -5.69 -13.42 1.58
N GLU A 227 -6.18 -12.69 2.59
CA GLU A 227 -6.15 -11.22 2.57
C GLU A 227 -4.71 -10.66 2.61
N LEU A 228 -3.78 -11.41 3.22
CA LEU A 228 -2.35 -11.06 3.22
C LEU A 228 -1.79 -11.00 1.80
N ASP A 229 -2.20 -11.90 0.90
CA ASP A 229 -1.75 -11.88 -0.50
C ASP A 229 -2.19 -10.59 -1.20
N ARG A 230 -3.40 -10.11 -0.88
CA ARG A 230 -3.94 -8.85 -1.42
C ARG A 230 -3.14 -7.64 -0.91
N ILE A 231 -2.74 -7.65 0.36
CA ILE A 231 -1.93 -6.60 0.96
C ILE A 231 -0.48 -6.65 0.46
N ALA A 232 0.14 -7.82 0.39
CA ALA A 232 1.51 -7.98 -0.09
C ALA A 232 1.64 -7.54 -1.56
N GLY A 233 0.66 -7.90 -2.41
CA GLY A 233 0.62 -7.49 -3.82
C GLY A 233 0.50 -5.97 -4.05
N LEU A 234 0.15 -5.18 -3.02
CA LEU A 234 0.10 -3.72 -3.12
C LEU A 234 1.47 -3.06 -3.13
N ALA A 235 2.48 -3.67 -2.52
CA ALA A 235 3.69 -2.93 -2.17
C ALA A 235 4.43 -2.37 -3.39
N TYR A 236 4.59 -3.16 -4.46
CA TYR A 236 5.21 -2.69 -5.71
C TYR A 236 4.30 -1.77 -6.53
N VAL A 237 2.99 -2.05 -6.54
CA VAL A 237 1.99 -1.19 -7.20
C VAL A 237 1.97 0.20 -6.56
N LEU A 238 2.12 0.25 -5.24
CA LEU A 238 2.23 1.48 -4.47
C LEU A 238 3.67 2.00 -4.38
N GLY A 239 4.65 1.36 -4.99
CA GLY A 239 6.01 1.87 -5.13
C GLY A 239 6.75 2.01 -3.80
N CYS A 240 6.52 1.09 -2.87
CA CYS A 240 7.23 1.03 -1.59
C CYS A 240 8.73 0.76 -1.82
N ARG A 241 9.58 1.56 -1.17
CA ARG A 241 11.06 1.39 -1.23
C ARG A 241 11.59 0.44 -0.16
N THR A 242 10.85 0.34 0.94
CA THR A 242 11.00 -0.65 2.01
C THR A 242 9.74 -1.51 2.03
N LEU A 243 9.80 -2.72 2.57
CA LEU A 243 8.65 -3.64 2.58
C LEU A 243 8.49 -4.26 3.96
N PRO A 244 7.25 -4.52 4.41
CA PRO A 244 7.04 -5.35 5.59
C PRO A 244 7.48 -6.80 5.28
N VAL A 245 7.90 -7.54 6.31
CA VAL A 245 8.11 -8.99 6.16
C VAL A 245 6.77 -9.70 5.99
N TYR A 246 6.76 -10.81 5.25
CA TYR A 246 5.57 -11.66 5.17
C TYR A 246 5.55 -12.63 6.34
N ASP A 247 4.45 -12.66 7.08
CA ASP A 247 4.19 -13.62 8.15
C ASP A 247 2.74 -14.08 8.05
N GLU A 248 2.56 -15.38 7.80
CA GLU A 248 1.25 -16.03 7.64
C GLU A 248 0.36 -15.89 8.88
N ALA A 249 0.95 -15.66 10.06
CA ALA A 249 0.22 -15.48 11.32
C ALA A 249 -0.29 -14.03 11.54
N THR A 250 0.17 -13.07 10.74
CA THR A 250 -0.23 -11.65 10.89
C THR A 250 -1.68 -11.44 10.46
N SER A 251 -2.43 -10.66 11.22
CA SER A 251 -3.81 -10.30 10.84
C SER A 251 -3.81 -9.33 9.64
N ALA A 252 -4.91 -9.29 8.88
CA ALA A 252 -5.01 -8.38 7.74
C ALA A 252 -4.87 -6.90 8.14
N ASP A 253 -5.45 -6.48 9.27
CA ASP A 253 -5.32 -5.09 9.75
C ASP A 253 -3.88 -4.77 10.20
N ALA A 254 -3.19 -5.69 10.85
CA ALA A 254 -1.79 -5.50 11.22
C ALA A 254 -0.88 -5.42 9.98
N ALA A 255 -1.09 -6.27 8.98
CA ALA A 255 -0.36 -6.24 7.72
C ALA A 255 -0.62 -4.95 6.93
N TRP A 256 -1.87 -4.47 6.91
CA TRP A 256 -2.26 -3.21 6.29
C TRP A 256 -1.62 -2.01 7.00
N ALA A 257 -1.68 -1.97 8.33
CA ALA A 257 -1.01 -0.94 9.14
C ALA A 257 0.51 -0.93 8.89
N ALA A 258 1.14 -2.10 8.80
CA ALA A 258 2.55 -2.22 8.43
C ALA A 258 2.81 -1.64 7.03
N LEU A 259 2.01 -2.00 6.03
CA LEU A 259 2.17 -1.47 4.67
C LEU A 259 2.04 0.06 4.62
N LEU A 260 1.13 0.68 5.38
CA LEU A 260 0.98 2.14 5.46
C LEU A 260 2.27 2.84 5.90
N MET A 261 3.03 2.21 6.79
CA MET A 261 4.35 2.70 7.19
C MET A 261 5.34 2.67 6.01
N HIS A 262 5.27 1.66 5.15
CA HIS A 262 6.17 1.50 4.00
C HIS A 262 5.81 2.35 2.77
N LEU A 263 4.60 2.94 2.73
CA LEU A 263 4.17 3.78 1.63
C LEU A 263 5.08 5.00 1.42
N PRO A 264 5.33 5.42 0.17
CA PRO A 264 5.88 6.73 -0.12
C PRO A 264 5.02 7.81 0.55
N PRO A 265 5.63 8.84 1.19
CA PRO A 265 4.89 9.84 1.96
C PRO A 265 3.70 10.49 1.22
N TYR A 266 3.85 10.75 -0.09
CA TYR A 266 2.75 11.27 -0.91
C TYR A 266 1.56 10.31 -1.04
N LYS A 267 1.81 9.00 -1.28
CA LYS A 267 0.75 8.00 -1.37
C LYS A 267 0.10 7.76 -0.01
N ARG A 268 0.88 7.79 1.07
CA ARG A 268 0.35 7.75 2.43
C ARG A 268 -0.62 8.90 2.71
N THR A 269 -0.25 10.12 2.27
CA THR A 269 -1.13 11.29 2.38
C THR A 269 -2.43 11.09 1.60
N LEU A 270 -2.36 10.55 0.37
CA LEU A 270 -3.55 10.24 -0.43
C LEU A 270 -4.51 9.30 0.32
N VAL A 271 -3.99 8.24 0.94
CA VAL A 271 -4.80 7.31 1.73
C VAL A 271 -5.50 8.04 2.90
N ALA A 272 -4.76 8.85 3.65
CA ALA A 272 -5.31 9.58 4.79
C ALA A 272 -6.39 10.59 4.36
N VAL A 273 -6.15 11.34 3.28
CA VAL A 273 -7.12 12.32 2.79
C VAL A 273 -8.38 11.62 2.25
N GLU A 274 -8.23 10.53 1.51
CA GLU A 274 -9.38 9.76 1.00
C GLU A 274 -10.21 9.20 2.16
N HIS A 275 -9.56 8.68 3.20
CA HIS A 275 -10.25 8.23 4.41
C HIS A 275 -11.02 9.36 5.10
N VAL A 276 -10.42 10.56 5.22
CA VAL A 276 -11.11 11.73 5.78
C VAL A 276 -12.33 12.13 4.96
N VAL A 277 -12.29 11.98 3.64
CA VAL A 277 -13.44 12.27 2.76
C VAL A 277 -14.54 11.22 2.91
N GLN A 278 -14.17 9.94 2.92
CA GLN A 278 -15.12 8.83 2.92
C GLN A 278 -15.71 8.54 4.32
N GLN A 279 -14.95 8.85 5.38
CA GLN A 279 -15.28 8.60 6.79
C GLN A 279 -15.00 9.87 7.62
N PRO A 280 -15.72 10.97 7.35
CA PRO A 280 -15.39 12.28 7.90
C PRO A 280 -15.54 12.40 9.42
N ASP A 281 -16.42 11.59 10.01
CA ASP A 281 -16.68 11.46 11.45
C ASP A 281 -15.69 10.54 12.18
N SER A 282 -14.95 9.70 11.46
CA SER A 282 -13.95 8.81 12.06
C SER A 282 -12.83 9.59 12.73
N ALA A 283 -12.44 9.20 13.94
CA ALA A 283 -11.26 9.76 14.61
C ALA A 283 -9.93 9.19 14.06
N ALA A 284 -9.97 8.07 13.33
CA ALA A 284 -8.78 7.47 12.76
C ALA A 284 -8.24 8.28 11.57
N LEU A 285 -6.92 8.40 11.48
CA LEU A 285 -6.26 9.05 10.34
C LEU A 285 -6.29 8.18 9.07
N PHE A 286 -6.27 6.87 9.24
CA PHE A 286 -6.23 5.88 8.17
C PHE A 286 -7.42 4.93 8.22
N PRO A 287 -7.81 4.35 7.07
CA PRO A 287 -8.84 3.34 7.04
C PRO A 287 -8.29 2.02 7.57
N SER A 288 -9.15 1.24 8.23
CA SER A 288 -8.93 -0.20 8.44
C SER A 288 -8.91 -0.95 7.11
N TRP A 289 -8.43 -2.20 7.10
CA TRP A 289 -8.44 -3.00 5.89
C TRP A 289 -9.86 -3.25 5.38
N ALA A 290 -10.80 -3.52 6.29
CA ALA A 290 -12.21 -3.70 5.95
C ALA A 290 -12.80 -2.45 5.27
N GLN A 291 -12.49 -1.25 5.78
CA GLN A 291 -12.92 0.01 5.16
C GLN A 291 -12.33 0.20 3.76
N VAL A 292 -11.07 -0.21 3.52
CA VAL A 292 -10.47 -0.16 2.17
C VAL A 292 -11.23 -1.05 1.18
N LEU A 293 -11.68 -2.23 1.62
CA LEU A 293 -12.46 -3.14 0.78
C LEU A 293 -13.88 -2.65 0.51
N ASP A 294 -14.46 -1.84 1.40
CA ASP A 294 -15.81 -1.30 1.27
C ASP A 294 -15.84 0.07 0.55
N MET A 295 -14.76 0.85 0.64
CA MET A 295 -14.63 2.22 0.12
C MET A 295 -15.12 2.36 -1.33
N GLY A 296 -16.16 3.16 -1.59
CA GLY A 296 -16.61 3.44 -2.95
C GLY A 296 -15.49 4.06 -3.81
N VAL A 297 -15.43 3.76 -5.12
CA VAL A 297 -14.47 4.42 -6.03
C VAL A 297 -14.97 5.84 -6.35
N GLY A 298 -15.07 6.69 -5.34
CA GLY A 298 -15.35 8.10 -5.47
C GLY A 298 -14.05 8.85 -5.75
N TYR A 299 -13.81 9.24 -7.00
CA TYR A 299 -12.65 10.06 -7.35
C TYR A 299 -12.79 11.47 -6.78
N THR A 300 -12.30 11.72 -5.56
CA THR A 300 -12.43 13.05 -4.93
C THR A 300 -11.11 13.83 -4.88
N LEU A 301 -9.96 13.23 -5.18
CA LEU A 301 -8.66 13.92 -5.05
C LEU A 301 -8.06 14.31 -6.40
N ARG A 302 -8.54 15.45 -6.94
CA ARG A 302 -7.94 16.08 -8.14
C ARG A 302 -6.76 17.02 -7.86
N SER A 303 -6.42 17.33 -6.61
CA SER A 303 -5.26 18.20 -6.33
C SER A 303 -4.84 18.20 -4.86
N LEU A 304 -3.87 17.34 -4.48
CA LEU A 304 -3.13 17.54 -3.23
C LEU A 304 -2.08 18.65 -3.43
N ARG A 305 -1.93 19.54 -2.44
CA ARG A 305 -0.83 20.52 -2.46
C ARG A 305 0.49 19.77 -2.20
N PRO A 306 1.58 20.02 -2.95
CA PRO A 306 2.85 19.29 -2.80
C PRO A 306 3.49 19.34 -1.41
N ALA A 307 3.14 20.33 -0.58
CA ALA A 307 3.70 20.54 0.74
C ALA A 307 2.92 19.83 1.87
N LEU A 308 1.82 19.14 1.55
CA LEU A 308 1.01 18.36 2.50
C LEU A 308 1.44 16.89 2.45
N ILE A 309 2.66 16.61 2.91
CA ILE A 309 3.21 15.24 2.87
C ILE A 309 3.29 14.67 4.28
N LEU A 310 2.52 13.60 4.51
CA LEU A 310 2.52 12.82 5.73
C LEU A 310 3.76 11.93 5.83
N ARG A 311 4.63 12.20 6.79
CA ARG A 311 5.89 11.47 7.04
C ARG A 311 5.76 10.59 8.27
N LEU A 312 6.56 9.52 8.31
CA LEU A 312 6.82 8.82 9.56
C LEU A 312 7.81 9.65 10.37
N VAL A 313 7.56 9.74 11.67
CA VAL A 313 8.41 10.49 12.61
C VAL A 313 9.77 9.82 12.76
N ASP A 314 9.78 8.50 12.92
CA ASP A 314 11.00 7.71 13.04
C ASP A 314 10.95 6.52 12.07
N GLN A 315 12.05 6.31 11.33
CA GLN A 315 12.20 5.11 10.51
C GLN A 315 12.44 3.86 11.37
N ALA A 316 12.87 3.99 12.62
CA ALA A 316 12.94 2.87 13.54
C ALA A 316 11.55 2.30 13.89
N SER A 317 10.46 3.06 13.68
CA SER A 317 9.09 2.54 13.80
C SER A 317 8.79 1.43 12.79
N LEU A 318 9.52 1.35 11.67
CA LEU A 318 9.45 0.20 10.75
C LEU A 318 9.89 -1.11 11.43
N SER A 319 10.54 -1.00 12.60
CA SER A 319 10.95 -2.11 13.44
C SER A 319 10.27 -2.29 14.77
N SER A 320 9.20 -1.54 15.00
CA SER A 320 8.45 -1.62 16.23
C SER A 320 7.08 -2.26 16.01
N ASP A 321 6.61 -2.99 17.01
CA ASP A 321 5.20 -3.42 17.09
C ASP A 321 4.30 -2.30 17.64
N GLN A 322 4.89 -1.15 18.00
CA GLN A 322 4.15 0.02 18.47
C GLN A 322 3.48 0.78 17.32
N PRO A 323 2.35 1.46 17.56
CA PRO A 323 1.72 2.32 16.57
C PRO A 323 2.70 3.35 16.00
N ALA A 324 2.69 3.49 14.68
CA ALA A 324 3.49 4.52 14.03
C ALA A 324 2.96 5.91 14.33
N LEU A 325 3.88 6.83 14.65
CA LEU A 325 3.59 8.25 14.74
C LEU A 325 3.80 8.93 13.39
N TYR A 326 2.83 9.75 13.02
CA TYR A 326 2.81 10.44 11.73
C TYR A 326 2.96 11.95 11.93
N PHE A 327 3.87 12.51 11.16
CA PHE A 327 4.20 13.93 11.14
C PHE A 327 3.66 14.58 9.86
N HIS A 328 3.14 15.79 9.98
CA HIS A 328 2.63 16.56 8.86
C HIS A 328 2.90 18.04 9.04
N GLN A 329 3.45 18.68 8.02
CA GLN A 329 3.50 20.12 7.93
C GLN A 329 2.29 20.58 7.11
N VAL A 330 1.41 21.39 7.71
CA VAL A 330 0.11 21.77 7.14
C VAL A 330 -0.20 23.25 7.38
N PHE A 331 -1.09 23.80 6.55
CA PHE A 331 -1.59 25.15 6.80
C PHE A 331 -2.62 25.17 7.92
N SER A 332 -2.55 26.20 8.76
CA SER A 332 -3.51 26.39 9.84
C SER A 332 -3.73 27.88 10.15
N PRO A 333 -4.98 28.35 10.33
CA PRO A 333 -5.29 29.70 10.82
C PRO A 333 -5.08 29.87 12.34
N GLY A 334 -4.60 28.83 13.04
CA GLY A 334 -4.51 28.81 14.50
C GLY A 334 -5.73 28.19 15.18
N PRO A 335 -5.82 28.35 16.51
CA PRO A 335 -6.99 28.00 17.28
C PRO A 335 -8.22 28.77 16.75
N CYS A 336 -9.29 28.03 16.52
CA CYS A 336 -10.52 28.50 15.93
C CYS A 336 -11.74 28.10 16.74
N ARG A 337 -12.76 28.96 16.74
CA ARG A 337 -14.13 28.59 17.10
C ARG A 337 -14.96 28.46 15.83
N ILE A 338 -15.73 27.39 15.76
CA ILE A 338 -16.59 27.09 14.61
C ILE A 338 -18.03 27.26 15.06
N THR A 339 -18.82 27.97 14.28
CA THR A 339 -20.28 28.02 14.41
C THR A 339 -20.91 27.64 13.09
N ASP A 340 -21.83 26.67 13.14
CA ASP A 340 -22.61 26.20 11.99
C ASP A 340 -24.05 26.69 12.13
N PRO A 341 -24.40 27.85 11.54
CA PRO A 341 -25.76 28.37 11.55
C PRO A 341 -26.80 27.52 10.79
N GLY A 342 -26.44 26.37 10.20
CA GLY A 342 -27.41 25.42 9.64
C GLY A 342 -27.90 25.73 8.21
N SER A 343 -27.04 26.29 7.36
CA SER A 343 -27.39 26.65 5.96
C SER A 343 -26.30 26.35 4.93
N GLY A 344 -25.33 25.49 5.25
CA GLY A 344 -24.13 25.30 4.42
C GLY A 344 -23.16 26.50 4.48
N GLN A 345 -23.38 27.41 5.43
CA GLN A 345 -22.51 28.53 5.72
C GLN A 345 -21.83 28.27 7.07
N LEU A 346 -20.50 28.31 7.10
CA LEU A 346 -19.69 28.16 8.30
C LEU A 346 -19.13 29.51 8.73
N ARG A 347 -19.15 29.79 10.03
CA ARG A 347 -18.42 30.91 10.61
C ARG A 347 -17.25 30.39 11.43
N VAL A 348 -16.05 30.80 11.04
CA VAL A 348 -14.81 30.41 11.70
C VAL A 348 -14.15 31.64 12.29
N GLN A 349 -14.00 31.68 13.61
CA GLN A 349 -13.23 32.73 14.28
C GLN A 349 -11.81 32.25 14.49
N SER A 350 -10.79 32.87 13.87
CA SER A 350 -9.40 32.66 14.30
C SER A 350 -9.15 33.45 15.58
N LEU A 351 -8.82 32.75 16.66
CA LEU A 351 -8.45 33.37 17.93
C LEU A 351 -7.04 33.98 17.88
N PHE A 352 -6.18 33.42 17.03
CA PHE A 352 -4.84 33.94 16.78
C PHE A 352 -4.90 35.30 16.08
N ARG A 353 -5.68 35.41 14.99
CA ARG A 353 -5.80 36.64 14.20
C ARG A 353 -6.89 37.59 14.69
N LYS A 354 -7.76 37.11 15.57
CA LYS A 354 -8.98 37.82 16.03
C LYS A 354 -9.90 38.22 14.87
N THR A 355 -9.93 37.42 13.81
CA THR A 355 -10.75 37.63 12.60
C THR A 355 -11.83 36.58 12.46
N TRP A 356 -12.94 36.96 11.84
CA TRP A 356 -14.02 36.06 11.45
C TRP A 356 -13.98 35.78 9.95
N PHE A 357 -14.10 34.52 9.58
CA PHE A 357 -14.24 34.05 8.20
C PHE A 357 -15.66 33.51 8.01
N SER A 358 -16.33 33.95 6.94
CA SER A 358 -17.57 33.34 6.47
C SER A 358 -17.24 32.45 5.29
N LEU A 359 -17.47 31.15 5.45
CA LEU A 359 -17.10 30.13 4.47
C LEU A 359 -18.35 29.39 4.00
N GLN A 360 -18.34 28.92 2.75
CA GLN A 360 -19.36 28.03 2.23
C GLN A 360 -18.85 26.60 2.36
N GLY A 361 -19.59 25.75 3.07
CA GLY A 361 -19.16 24.41 3.39
C GLY A 361 -19.97 23.73 4.47
N SER A 362 -19.47 22.59 4.93
CA SER A 362 -20.06 21.79 5.99
C SER A 362 -19.00 21.26 6.94
N THR A 363 -19.42 20.91 8.15
CA THR A 363 -18.60 20.15 9.09
C THR A 363 -19.26 18.83 9.46
N VAL A 364 -18.45 17.83 9.76
CA VAL A 364 -18.91 16.51 10.16
C VAL A 364 -18.00 15.98 11.26
N GLY A 365 -18.58 15.36 12.29
CA GLY A 365 -17.85 14.77 13.42
C GLY A 365 -18.33 15.30 14.77
N ALA A 366 -17.60 14.96 15.84
CA ALA A 366 -17.92 15.34 17.21
C ALA A 366 -17.48 16.77 17.51
N ILE A 367 -18.17 17.75 16.90
CA ILE A 367 -17.84 19.17 16.98
C ILE A 367 -18.90 19.86 17.84
N SER A 368 -18.47 20.61 18.84
CA SER A 368 -19.36 21.35 19.74
C SER A 368 -19.20 22.85 19.54
N GLU A 369 -20.31 23.57 19.62
CA GLU A 369 -20.28 25.03 19.60
C GLU A 369 -19.48 25.58 20.79
N ASN A 370 -18.82 26.72 20.58
CA ASN A 370 -18.01 27.43 21.58
C ASN A 370 -16.77 26.67 22.10
N VAL A 371 -16.48 25.48 21.57
CA VAL A 371 -15.21 24.79 21.79
C VAL A 371 -14.14 25.33 20.83
N THR A 372 -12.90 25.35 21.31
CA THR A 372 -11.75 25.80 20.51
C THR A 372 -11.08 24.59 19.88
N TYR A 373 -10.99 24.58 18.55
CA TYR A 373 -10.33 23.54 17.76
C TYR A 373 -9.17 24.13 16.98
N THR A 374 -8.29 23.30 16.46
CA THR A 374 -7.33 23.72 15.43
C THR A 374 -7.77 23.18 14.08
N LEU A 375 -7.72 24.03 13.04
CA LEU A 375 -8.04 23.65 11.67
C LEU A 375 -6.77 23.34 10.91
N LEU A 376 -6.71 22.17 10.28
CA LEU A 376 -5.56 21.70 9.50
C LEU A 376 -5.97 21.47 8.04
N SER A 377 -5.32 22.17 7.11
CA SER A 377 -5.58 22.00 5.67
C SER A 377 -4.98 20.70 5.14
N LEU A 378 -5.83 19.79 4.62
CA LEU A 378 -5.41 18.57 3.93
C LEU A 378 -5.43 18.71 2.41
N SER A 379 -6.27 19.59 1.89
CA SER A 379 -6.29 20.00 0.49
C SER A 379 -6.83 21.43 0.39
N ARG A 380 -7.10 21.88 -0.83
CA ARG A 380 -7.74 23.18 -1.09
C ARG A 380 -9.11 23.30 -0.42
N THR A 381 -9.85 22.20 -0.32
CA THR A 381 -11.25 22.18 0.13
C THR A 381 -11.52 21.18 1.25
N VAL A 382 -10.56 20.33 1.61
CA VAL A 382 -10.68 19.34 2.69
C VAL A 382 -9.80 19.76 3.86
N TRP A 383 -10.41 19.85 5.03
CA TRP A 383 -9.77 20.29 6.28
C TRP A 383 -10.08 19.31 7.40
N MET A 384 -9.13 19.07 8.29
CA MET A 384 -9.37 18.36 9.55
C MET A 384 -9.60 19.35 10.69
N ILE A 385 -10.52 18.98 11.56
CA ILE A 385 -10.79 19.66 12.82
C ILE A 385 -10.18 18.79 13.91
N VAL A 386 -9.23 19.34 14.66
CA VAL A 386 -8.45 18.60 15.65
C VAL A 386 -8.45 19.27 17.01
N ASP A 387 -8.34 18.46 18.05
CA ASP A 387 -7.95 18.92 19.38
C ASP A 387 -6.43 18.91 19.48
N VAL A 388 -5.86 19.99 20.02
CA VAL A 388 -4.44 20.04 20.39
C VAL A 388 -4.33 19.64 21.85
N LEU A 389 -3.70 18.51 22.13
CA LEU A 389 -3.52 18.04 23.50
C LEU A 389 -2.38 18.79 24.20
N ARG A 390 -1.28 18.97 23.47
CA ARG A 390 -0.08 19.67 23.94
C ARG A 390 0.79 20.12 22.77
N VAL A 391 1.78 20.95 23.08
CA VAL A 391 2.90 21.26 22.19
C VAL A 391 4.07 20.39 22.61
N GLY A 392 4.45 19.45 21.76
CA GLY A 392 5.62 18.61 21.91
C GLY A 392 6.83 19.21 21.19
N GLU A 393 7.88 18.41 21.06
CA GLU A 393 9.11 18.78 20.35
C GLU A 393 9.55 17.61 19.48
N LEU A 394 9.90 17.90 18.22
CA LEU A 394 10.48 16.94 17.30
C LEU A 394 11.74 17.54 16.68
N ASN A 395 12.91 16.97 17.01
CA ASN A 395 14.22 17.43 16.53
C ASN A 395 14.49 18.93 16.81
N GLY A 396 14.10 19.46 17.96
CA GLY A 396 14.25 20.88 18.30
C GLY A 396 13.14 21.79 17.79
N THR A 397 12.18 21.27 17.01
CA THR A 397 11.07 22.04 16.45
C THR A 397 9.79 21.79 17.25
N PRO A 398 9.05 22.82 17.67
CA PRO A 398 7.77 22.64 18.34
C PRO A 398 6.75 21.98 17.40
N VAL A 399 6.04 20.97 17.89
CA VAL A 399 5.00 20.26 17.13
C VAL A 399 3.70 20.19 17.90
N LEU A 400 2.57 20.32 17.21
CA LEU A 400 1.25 20.16 17.82
C LEU A 400 0.91 18.68 17.88
N GLU A 401 0.70 18.13 19.07
CA GLU A 401 0.21 16.77 19.22
C GLU A 401 -1.33 16.78 19.23
N VAL A 402 -1.93 16.10 18.25
CA VAL A 402 -3.35 16.27 17.94
C VAL A 402 -4.12 14.96 17.81
N ILE A 403 -5.42 15.06 18.08
CA ILE A 403 -6.43 14.02 17.81
C ILE A 403 -7.50 14.59 16.88
N LYS A 404 -7.89 13.82 15.86
CA LYS A 404 -8.97 14.21 14.94
C LYS A 404 -10.33 14.15 15.65
N ARG A 405 -11.12 15.22 15.53
CA ARG A 405 -12.50 15.31 16.04
C ARG A 405 -13.55 15.36 14.95
N GLY A 406 -13.17 15.87 13.78
CA GLY A 406 -14.06 15.97 12.65
C GLY A 406 -13.33 16.46 11.41
N SER A 407 -14.14 16.78 10.41
CA SER A 407 -13.70 17.22 9.10
C SER A 407 -14.53 18.41 8.66
N MET A 408 -13.93 19.30 7.88
CA MET A 408 -14.59 20.44 7.27
C MET A 408 -14.37 20.39 5.77
N PHE A 409 -15.47 20.53 5.02
CA PHE A 409 -15.50 20.50 3.56
C PHE A 409 -15.96 21.86 3.05
N LEU A 410 -15.10 22.53 2.28
CA LEU A 410 -15.38 23.83 1.71
C LEU A 410 -15.78 23.70 0.24
N TYR A 411 -16.74 24.51 -0.21
CA TYR A 411 -17.15 24.55 -1.61
C TYR A 411 -16.16 25.35 -2.48
N ASP A 412 -15.53 26.36 -1.88
CA ASP A 412 -14.53 27.22 -2.51
C ASP A 412 -13.20 27.21 -1.74
N GLU A 413 -12.14 27.71 -2.38
CA GLU A 413 -10.87 27.91 -1.67
C GLU A 413 -11.04 28.95 -0.56
N PRO A 414 -10.52 28.68 0.65
CA PRO A 414 -10.60 29.64 1.74
C PRO A 414 -9.71 30.87 1.47
N PRO A 415 -9.97 31.98 2.15
CA PRO A 415 -9.13 33.17 2.09
C PRO A 415 -7.66 32.85 2.37
N ARG A 416 -6.74 33.60 1.75
CA ARG A 416 -5.28 33.36 1.88
C ARG A 416 -4.82 33.42 3.34
N GLU A 417 -5.46 34.25 4.14
CA GLU A 417 -5.23 34.44 5.58
C GLU A 417 -5.53 33.20 6.43
N MET A 418 -6.24 32.20 5.87
CA MET A 418 -6.39 30.89 6.51
C MET A 418 -5.28 29.91 6.14
N THR A 419 -4.49 30.22 5.11
CA THR A 419 -3.49 29.31 4.52
C THR A 419 -2.12 29.96 4.35
N ASP A 420 -1.79 30.94 5.19
CA ASP A 420 -0.51 31.66 5.17
C ASP A 420 0.44 31.24 6.32
N THR A 421 -0.06 30.53 7.33
CA THR A 421 0.75 29.99 8.43
C THR A 421 0.90 28.48 8.33
N TRP A 422 2.14 28.01 8.39
CA TRP A 422 2.49 26.58 8.48
C TRP A 422 2.61 26.15 9.94
N VAL A 423 2.14 24.94 10.21
CA VAL A 423 2.35 24.27 11.49
C VAL A 423 2.78 22.83 11.30
N ASP A 424 3.61 22.39 12.23
CA ASP A 424 4.07 21.02 12.32
C ASP A 424 3.18 20.25 13.30
N VAL A 425 2.68 19.11 12.85
CA VAL A 425 1.63 18.34 13.53
C VAL A 425 2.05 16.89 13.68
N LEU A 426 1.81 16.33 14.87
CA LEU A 426 1.95 14.93 15.21
C LEU A 426 0.55 14.33 15.48
N TYR A 427 0.17 13.29 14.74
CA TYR A 427 -1.10 12.60 14.98
C TYR A 427 -0.90 11.46 15.99
N LEU A 428 -1.71 11.48 17.04
CA LEU A 428 -1.76 10.41 18.04
C LEU A 428 -2.89 9.42 17.74
N SER A 429 -2.70 8.16 18.11
CA SER A 429 -3.80 7.19 18.09
C SER A 429 -4.77 7.48 19.24
N ASN A 430 -6.04 7.08 19.11
CA ASN A 430 -7.02 7.25 20.19
C ASN A 430 -6.63 6.49 21.47
N ASP A 431 -5.85 5.42 21.37
CA ASP A 431 -5.44 4.61 22.53
C ASP A 431 -4.39 5.34 23.38
N ASP A 432 -3.48 6.10 22.74
CA ASP A 432 -2.43 6.89 23.41
C ASP A 432 -2.98 8.06 24.25
N ALA A 433 -4.20 8.50 23.94
CA ALA A 433 -4.90 9.56 24.66
C ALA A 433 -5.25 9.17 26.11
N SER A 434 -5.39 7.87 26.38
CA SER A 434 -5.79 7.34 27.68
C SER A 434 -4.62 7.23 28.66
N THR A 435 -3.42 6.94 28.15
CA THR A 435 -2.19 6.69 28.94
C THR A 435 -1.52 7.94 29.49
N THR A 436 -1.82 9.13 28.95
CA THR A 436 -1.31 10.40 29.49
C THR A 436 -2.13 10.93 30.67
N SER A 437 -3.19 10.24 31.08
CA SER A 437 -4.02 10.60 32.25
C SER A 437 -3.55 10.02 33.59
N THR A 438 -2.53 9.15 33.62
CA THR A 438 -2.25 8.29 34.80
C THR A 438 -0.89 8.50 35.46
N THR A 439 -0.35 9.73 35.48
CA THR A 439 0.80 10.09 36.35
C THR A 439 0.57 11.36 37.17
N ALA A 440 -0.65 11.56 37.65
CA ALA A 440 -0.91 12.52 38.71
C ALA A 440 -2.09 12.07 39.60
N SER A 441 -1.86 11.15 40.54
CA SER A 441 -2.78 10.99 41.67
C SER A 441 -2.09 10.42 42.93
N THR A 442 -1.82 11.32 43.87
CA THR A 442 -1.86 11.20 45.34
C THR A 442 -1.34 12.56 45.83
N THR A 443 -2.12 13.50 46.38
CA THR A 443 -3.25 13.42 47.31
C THR A 443 -4.02 14.75 47.33
N SER A 444 -5.29 14.66 47.75
CA SER A 444 -6.24 15.73 48.13
C SER A 444 -6.99 16.48 47.02
N SER A 445 -8.31 16.53 47.18
CA SER A 445 -9.33 17.24 46.39
C SER A 445 -10.06 18.22 47.33
N PRO A 446 -10.86 19.20 46.90
CA PRO A 446 -11.09 19.73 45.53
C PRO A 446 -10.89 21.26 45.44
N ARG A 447 -10.28 21.79 44.37
CA ARG A 447 -10.56 23.14 43.86
C ARG A 447 -9.89 23.41 42.51
N GLU A 448 -10.69 24.02 41.64
CA GLU A 448 -10.33 24.84 40.48
C GLU A 448 -9.72 24.17 39.23
N ALA A 449 -10.56 24.20 38.18
CA ALA A 449 -10.24 24.27 36.75
C ALA A 449 -8.75 24.42 36.39
N GLY A 450 -8.17 23.35 35.81
CA GLY A 450 -6.92 23.43 35.06
C GLY A 450 -7.06 24.42 33.90
N ALA A 451 -6.22 25.45 33.90
CA ALA A 451 -6.38 26.65 33.11
C ALA A 451 -6.22 26.43 31.59
N PRO A 452 -7.15 26.91 30.73
CA PRO A 452 -6.99 26.95 29.27
C PRO A 452 -5.86 27.88 28.77
N GLY A 453 -5.13 28.56 29.67
CA GLY A 453 -4.14 29.57 29.32
C GLY A 453 -2.76 29.04 28.89
N VAL A 454 -2.33 27.86 29.35
CA VAL A 454 -0.96 27.36 29.09
C VAL A 454 -0.82 26.78 27.69
N VAL A 455 -1.77 25.94 27.27
CA VAL A 455 -1.82 25.39 25.90
C VAL A 455 -1.98 26.52 24.88
N THR A 456 -2.83 27.51 25.17
CA THR A 456 -3.02 28.69 24.30
C THR A 456 -1.74 29.51 24.11
N ARG A 457 -0.93 29.71 25.17
CA ARG A 457 0.38 30.42 25.06
C ARG A 457 1.44 29.61 24.31
N LEU A 458 1.47 28.30 24.49
CA LEU A 458 2.40 27.42 23.76
C LEU A 458 2.03 27.32 22.27
N ILE A 459 0.74 27.31 21.95
CA ILE A 459 0.26 27.41 20.58
C ILE A 459 0.69 28.74 19.95
N GLN A 460 0.60 29.88 20.66
CA GLN A 460 1.11 31.16 20.14
C GLN A 460 2.60 31.12 19.79
N TYR A 461 3.41 30.32 20.50
CA TYR A 461 4.83 30.13 20.20
C TYR A 461 5.06 29.27 18.94
N ALA A 462 4.25 28.21 18.76
CA ALA A 462 4.32 27.34 17.58
C ALA A 462 3.88 28.03 16.28
N TYR A 463 3.05 29.07 16.36
CA TYR A 463 2.58 29.84 15.20
C TYR A 463 3.47 31.04 14.85
N GLY A 464 4.46 31.37 15.69
CA GLY A 464 5.40 32.48 15.48
C GLY A 464 4.75 33.87 15.51
N ALA A 465 5.46 34.85 16.09
CA ALA A 465 5.12 36.27 16.01
C ALA A 465 5.54 36.86 14.66
#